data_AF-A0A9E6JVJ6-F1
#
_entry.id   AF-A0A9E6JVJ6-F1
#
_cell.length_a   1.000
_cell.length_b   1.000
_cell.length_c   1.000
_cell.angle_alpha   90.00
_cell.angle_beta   90.00
_cell.angle_gamma   90.00
#
_symmetry.space_group_name_H-M   'P 1'
#
loop_
_entity.id
_entity.type
_entity.pdbx_description
1 polymer ?
#
loop_
_entity_poly.entity_id
_entity_poly.type
_entity_poly.pdbx_seq_one_letter_code
_entity_poly.pdbx_strand_id
1 'polypeptide(L)'
;SLFFPIVLSTGLSPALRIHNSVALIFVFLWFYNVSVLHNYIFLRSKNIMPEAPSYMIKLLAGAAFILVVTSFTKEPGKEIICDGNIFHVTYDLFVNAKGYNNEMNQRKIIIDDAKKQNKKTAEVPVLINVPTSIHFIDITENAQYWVNQSAAKYYKLDSIKLIKKSNNI
;
A
#
# COMPACT_ATOMS: atom_id res chain seq x y z
N SER A 1 4.96 16.95 -15.02
CA SER A 1 6.13 16.10 -15.38
C SER A 1 7.27 16.93 -15.96
N LEU A 2 7.01 17.94 -16.81
CA LEU A 2 8.05 18.78 -17.44
C LEU A 2 9.05 19.47 -16.49
N PHE A 3 8.67 19.72 -15.24
CA PHE A 3 9.56 20.36 -14.25
C PHE A 3 10.44 19.38 -13.45
N PHE A 4 10.34 18.07 -13.68
CA PHE A 4 11.11 17.08 -12.91
C PHE A 4 12.64 17.28 -12.99
N PRO A 5 13.27 17.43 -14.18
CA PRO A 5 14.72 17.64 -14.24
C PRO A 5 15.16 18.94 -13.57
N ILE A 6 14.31 19.98 -13.61
CA ILE A 6 14.57 21.30 -13.00
C ILE A 6 14.46 21.21 -11.46
N VAL A 7 13.47 20.50 -10.94
CA VAL A 7 13.33 20.31 -9.49
C VAL A 7 14.46 19.42 -8.95
N LEU A 8 14.84 18.38 -9.70
CA LEU A 8 15.95 17.51 -9.32
C LEU A 8 17.29 18.26 -9.32
N SER A 9 17.52 19.16 -10.28
CA SER A 9 18.76 19.96 -10.36
C SER A 9 18.89 20.99 -9.24
N THR A 10 17.78 21.37 -8.60
CA THR A 10 17.77 22.24 -7.41
C THR A 10 18.03 21.50 -6.09
N GLY A 11 18.15 20.17 -6.11
CA GLY A 11 18.32 19.36 -4.90
C GLY A 11 17.06 19.23 -4.02
N LEU A 12 15.92 19.74 -4.49
CA LEU A 12 14.64 19.63 -3.80
C LEU A 12 13.95 18.31 -4.18
N SER A 13 13.40 17.60 -3.19
CA SER A 13 12.63 16.37 -3.44
C SER A 13 11.29 16.71 -4.12
N PRO A 14 11.03 16.22 -5.35
CA PRO A 14 9.76 16.49 -6.02
C PRO A 14 8.58 15.82 -5.30
N ALA A 15 7.40 16.42 -5.43
CA ALA A 15 6.16 15.85 -4.89
C ALA A 15 5.95 14.39 -5.36
N LEU A 16 5.38 13.54 -4.49
CA LEU A 16 5.21 12.09 -4.74
C LEU A 16 4.53 11.76 -6.09
N ARG A 17 3.52 12.56 -6.48
CA ARG A 17 2.82 12.44 -7.77
C ARG A 17 3.73 12.58 -9.00
N ILE A 18 4.80 13.37 -8.88
CA ILE A 18 5.77 13.59 -9.95
C ILE A 18 6.67 12.35 -10.07
N HIS A 19 7.09 11.77 -8.94
CA HIS A 19 7.84 10.50 -8.93
C HIS A 19 7.06 9.39 -9.62
N ASN A 20 5.78 9.21 -9.29
CA ASN A 20 4.93 8.19 -9.93
C ASN A 20 4.80 8.40 -11.44
N SER A 21 4.67 9.66 -11.88
CA SER A 21 4.57 10.00 -13.30
C SER A 21 5.87 9.69 -14.07
N VAL A 22 7.03 9.98 -13.47
CA VAL A 22 8.35 9.70 -14.06
C VAL A 22 8.63 8.19 -14.08
N ALA A 23 8.32 7.49 -12.98
CA ALA A 23 8.43 6.04 -12.92
C ALA A 23 7.60 5.37 -14.02
N LEU A 24 6.38 5.85 -14.24
CA LEU A 24 5.52 5.35 -15.32
C LEU A 24 6.14 5.55 -16.72
N ILE A 25 6.70 6.74 -16.99
CA ILE A 25 7.42 7.00 -18.25
C ILE A 25 8.61 6.06 -18.40
N PHE A 26 9.37 5.84 -17.32
CA PHE A 26 10.52 4.94 -17.33
C PHE A 26 10.11 3.49 -17.62
N VAL A 27 8.99 3.03 -17.04
CA VAL A 27 8.42 1.71 -17.32
C VAL A 27 8.02 1.58 -18.80
N PHE A 28 7.36 2.59 -19.39
CA PHE A 28 7.02 2.58 -20.82
C PHE A 28 8.27 2.54 -21.72
N LEU A 29 9.29 3.35 -21.40
CA LEU A 29 10.56 3.34 -22.12
C LEU A 29 11.28 2.00 -21.97
N TRP A 30 11.22 1.38 -20.79
CA TRP A 30 11.77 0.05 -20.56
C TRP A 30 11.09 -0.99 -21.45
N PHE A 31 9.75 -1.04 -21.46
CA PHE A 31 9.01 -1.95 -22.34
C PHE A 31 9.28 -1.69 -23.83
N TYR A 32 9.40 -0.42 -24.23
CA TYR A 32 9.77 -0.07 -25.59
C TYR A 32 11.17 -0.60 -25.95
N ASN A 33 12.16 -0.37 -25.10
CA ASN A 33 13.53 -0.86 -25.31
C ASN A 33 13.59 -2.39 -25.35
N VAL A 34 12.90 -3.08 -24.43
CA VAL A 34 12.80 -4.55 -24.43
C VAL A 34 12.13 -5.05 -25.72
N SER A 35 11.09 -4.37 -26.21
CA SER A 35 10.41 -4.73 -27.47
C SER A 35 11.29 -4.53 -28.69
N VAL A 36 12.03 -3.40 -28.76
CA VAL A 36 12.99 -3.13 -29.84
C VAL A 36 14.12 -4.16 -29.81
N LEU A 37 14.66 -4.46 -28.63
CA LEU A 37 15.70 -5.47 -28.46
C LEU A 37 15.19 -6.87 -28.85
N HIS A 38 13.98 -7.24 -28.41
CA HIS A 38 13.33 -8.49 -28.80
C HIS A 38 13.16 -8.57 -30.32
N ASN A 39 12.66 -7.52 -30.97
CA ASN A 39 12.50 -7.49 -32.42
C ASN A 39 13.85 -7.59 -33.15
N TYR A 40 14.87 -6.86 -32.68
CA TYR A 40 16.22 -6.93 -33.22
C TYR A 40 16.82 -8.33 -33.10
N ILE A 41 16.71 -8.95 -31.92
CA ILE A 41 17.17 -10.32 -31.68
C ILE A 41 16.37 -11.28 -32.55
N PHE A 42 15.04 -11.20 -32.59
CA PHE A 42 14.19 -12.11 -33.36
C PHE A 42 14.53 -12.07 -34.86
N LEU A 43 14.64 -10.88 -35.44
CA LEU A 43 15.03 -10.67 -36.85
C LEU A 43 16.43 -11.22 -37.14
N ARG A 44 17.38 -11.12 -36.19
CA ARG A 44 18.74 -11.64 -36.32
C ARG A 44 18.87 -13.12 -35.97
N SER A 45 17.96 -13.66 -35.15
CA SER A 45 18.00 -15.00 -34.58
C SER A 45 17.44 -16.07 -35.51
N LYS A 46 16.74 -15.69 -36.59
CA LYS A 46 16.26 -16.61 -37.63
C LYS A 46 17.33 -17.59 -38.15
N ASN A 47 18.61 -17.29 -37.95
CA ASN A 47 19.73 -18.14 -38.37
C ASN A 47 20.68 -18.57 -37.22
N ILE A 48 20.47 -18.20 -35.95
CA ILE A 48 21.54 -18.31 -34.92
C ILE A 48 21.08 -18.86 -33.56
N MET A 49 19.81 -18.71 -33.14
CA MET A 49 19.42 -19.16 -31.80
C MET A 49 18.91 -20.59 -31.80
N PRO A 50 19.53 -21.51 -31.02
CA PRO A 50 18.92 -22.80 -30.75
C PRO A 50 17.59 -22.59 -30.01
N GLU A 51 16.53 -23.27 -30.45
CA GLU A 51 15.25 -23.23 -29.76
C GLU A 51 15.44 -23.65 -28.31
N ALA A 52 15.13 -22.74 -27.39
CA ALA A 52 15.15 -23.06 -25.97
C ALA A 52 14.16 -24.21 -25.71
N PRO A 53 14.59 -25.30 -25.06
CA PRO A 53 13.69 -26.41 -24.78
C PRO A 53 12.57 -25.94 -23.85
N SER A 54 11.35 -26.44 -24.06
CA SER A 54 10.12 -25.97 -23.39
C SER A 54 10.23 -25.92 -21.85
N TYR A 55 10.97 -26.83 -21.23
CA TYR A 55 11.16 -26.84 -19.78
C TYR A 55 11.95 -25.62 -19.27
N MET A 56 12.91 -25.11 -20.06
CA MET A 56 13.72 -23.95 -19.70
C MET A 56 12.89 -22.67 -19.73
N ILE A 57 12.00 -22.55 -20.71
CA ILE A 57 11.03 -21.45 -20.79
C ILE A 57 10.09 -21.48 -19.58
N LYS A 58 9.58 -22.66 -19.20
CA LYS A 58 8.73 -22.82 -18.01
C LYS A 58 9.47 -22.47 -16.71
N LEU A 59 10.74 -22.87 -16.59
CA LEU A 59 11.60 -22.52 -15.45
C LEU A 59 11.83 -21.02 -15.35
N LEU A 60 12.15 -20.36 -16.47
CA LEU A 60 12.34 -18.91 -16.52
C LEU A 60 11.05 -18.16 -16.19
N ALA A 61 9.91 -18.61 -16.72
CA ALA A 61 8.61 -18.04 -16.40
C ALA A 61 8.27 -18.21 -14.92
N GLY A 62 8.56 -19.39 -14.33
CA GLY A 62 8.39 -19.65 -12.91
C GLY A 62 9.28 -18.78 -12.03
N ALA A 63 10.56 -18.63 -12.40
CA ALA A 63 11.51 -17.76 -11.68
C ALA A 63 11.09 -16.29 -11.75
N ALA A 64 10.67 -15.81 -12.93
CA ALA A 64 10.15 -14.46 -13.09
C ALA A 64 8.88 -14.24 -12.26
N PHE A 65 7.97 -15.22 -12.23
CA PHE A 65 6.77 -15.15 -11.40
C PHE A 65 7.12 -15.08 -9.91
N ILE A 66 8.04 -15.93 -9.43
CA ILE A 66 8.50 -15.90 -8.04
C ILE A 66 9.08 -14.53 -7.72
N LEU A 67 9.97 -13.98 -8.56
CA LEU A 67 10.58 -12.66 -8.36
C LEU A 67 9.58 -11.50 -8.35
N VAL A 68 8.46 -11.61 -9.06
CA VAL A 68 7.39 -10.60 -9.04
C VAL A 68 6.55 -10.74 -7.77
N VAL A 69 6.34 -11.96 -7.28
CA VAL A 69 5.51 -12.24 -6.11
C VAL A 69 6.27 -12.01 -4.79
N THR A 70 7.57 -12.28 -4.77
CA THR A 70 8.44 -12.11 -3.61
C THR A 70 9.28 -10.85 -3.78
N SER A 71 9.08 -9.85 -2.90
CA SER A 71 10.11 -8.84 -2.66
C SER A 71 10.87 -9.23 -1.40
N PHE A 72 12.19 -9.20 -1.49
CA PHE A 72 13.06 -9.40 -0.34
C PHE A 72 13.61 -8.04 0.07
N THR A 73 13.29 -7.60 1.27
CA THR A 73 13.84 -6.38 1.86
C THR A 73 14.84 -6.75 2.94
N LYS A 74 15.98 -6.06 2.94
CA LYS A 74 17.00 -6.17 3.98
C LYS A 74 17.18 -4.82 4.63
N GLU A 75 16.67 -4.68 5.86
CA GLU A 75 16.98 -3.51 6.67
C GLU A 75 18.41 -3.62 7.25
N PRO A 76 19.15 -2.51 7.39
CA PRO A 76 20.49 -2.52 7.98
C PRO A 76 20.44 -3.13 9.40
N GLY A 77 21.21 -4.20 9.62
CA GLY A 77 21.28 -4.89 10.91
C GLY A 77 20.16 -5.90 11.21
N LYS A 78 19.26 -6.19 10.25
CA LYS A 78 18.22 -7.23 10.38
C LYS A 78 18.37 -8.34 9.35
N GLU A 79 17.67 -9.45 9.60
CA GLU A 79 17.57 -10.58 8.67
C GLU A 79 16.81 -10.17 7.39
N ILE A 80 17.04 -10.92 6.30
CA ILE A 80 16.33 -10.70 5.04
C ILE A 80 14.90 -11.20 5.21
N ILE A 81 13.93 -10.32 5.03
CA ILE A 81 12.51 -10.66 5.18
C ILE A 81 11.87 -10.71 3.80
N CYS A 82 11.04 -11.73 3.55
CA CYS A 82 10.16 -11.74 2.39
C CYS A 82 9.00 -10.78 2.68
N ASP A 83 9.06 -9.61 2.05
CA ASP A 83 8.21 -8.44 2.25
C ASP A 83 7.43 -8.16 0.97
N GLY A 84 6.73 -9.18 0.45
CA GLY A 84 5.94 -9.10 -0.78
C GLY A 84 4.56 -8.51 -0.55
N ASN A 85 4.17 -7.55 -1.40
CA ASN A 85 2.81 -6.97 -1.38
C ASN A 85 1.72 -8.05 -1.42
N ILE A 86 1.91 -9.12 -2.21
CA ILE A 86 0.95 -10.22 -2.31
C ILE A 86 0.85 -10.99 -0.97
N PHE A 87 1.97 -11.19 -0.27
CA PHE A 87 1.95 -11.84 1.04
C PHE A 87 1.20 -11.00 2.06
N HIS A 88 1.48 -9.69 2.14
CA HIS A 88 0.76 -8.78 3.05
C HIS A 88 -0.73 -8.71 2.74
N VAL A 89 -1.12 -8.55 1.48
CA VAL A 89 -2.53 -8.53 1.08
C VAL A 89 -3.22 -9.85 1.41
N THR A 90 -2.57 -10.98 1.14
CA THR A 90 -3.14 -12.30 1.41
C THR A 90 -3.27 -12.53 2.90
N TYR A 91 -2.22 -12.25 3.68
CA TYR A 91 -2.23 -12.37 5.12
C TYR A 91 -3.31 -11.48 5.75
N ASP A 92 -3.41 -10.23 5.31
CA ASP A 92 -4.42 -9.30 5.78
C ASP A 92 -5.83 -9.79 5.46
N LEU A 93 -6.07 -10.30 4.26
CA LEU A 93 -7.38 -10.79 3.85
C LEU A 93 -7.83 -12.01 4.68
N PHE A 94 -6.93 -12.95 4.94
CA PHE A 94 -7.27 -14.20 5.63
C PHE A 94 -7.18 -14.12 7.16
N VAL A 95 -6.33 -13.26 7.70
CA VAL A 95 -6.04 -13.18 9.14
C VAL A 95 -6.61 -11.90 9.76
N ASN A 96 -6.19 -10.73 9.27
CA ASN A 96 -6.50 -9.45 9.92
C ASN A 96 -7.89 -8.90 9.59
N ALA A 97 -8.43 -9.21 8.40
CA ALA A 97 -9.65 -8.60 7.88
C ALA A 97 -10.86 -8.80 8.81
N LYS A 98 -11.00 -9.99 9.40
CA LYS A 98 -12.09 -10.28 10.35
C LYS A 98 -11.96 -9.45 11.62
N GLY A 99 -10.76 -9.35 12.20
CA GLY A 99 -10.49 -8.56 13.39
C GLY A 99 -10.76 -7.08 13.13
N TYR A 100 -10.20 -6.55 12.05
CA TYR A 100 -10.40 -5.17 11.62
C TYR A 100 -11.88 -4.83 11.41
N ASN A 101 -12.61 -5.67 10.68
CA ASN A 101 -14.04 -5.46 10.41
C ASN A 101 -14.86 -5.45 11.71
N ASN A 102 -14.55 -6.34 12.66
CA ASN A 102 -15.23 -6.37 13.94
C ASN A 102 -14.97 -5.09 14.75
N GLU A 103 -13.72 -4.61 14.82
CA GLU A 103 -13.36 -3.38 15.52
C GLU A 103 -14.04 -2.16 14.89
N MET A 104 -14.06 -2.07 13.56
CA MET A 104 -14.76 -0.99 12.85
C MET A 104 -16.27 -1.00 13.09
N ASN A 105 -16.90 -2.17 13.09
CA ASN A 105 -18.32 -2.31 13.42
C ASN A 105 -18.61 -1.93 14.87
N GLN A 106 -17.76 -2.32 15.83
CA GLN A 106 -17.89 -1.92 17.23
C GLN A 106 -17.83 -0.41 17.40
N ARG A 107 -16.88 0.27 16.74
CA ARG A 107 -16.82 1.74 16.74
C ARG A 107 -18.06 2.38 16.17
N LYS A 108 -18.56 1.85 15.05
CA LYS A 108 -19.80 2.33 14.43
C LYS A 108 -20.98 2.23 15.39
N ILE A 109 -21.12 1.12 16.11
CA ILE A 109 -22.16 0.94 17.13
C ILE A 109 -22.04 2.02 18.21
N ILE A 110 -20.84 2.27 18.74
CA ILE A 110 -20.61 3.30 19.76
C ILE A 110 -21.02 4.69 19.26
N ILE A 111 -20.65 5.03 18.02
CA ILE A 111 -20.99 6.32 17.40
C ILE A 111 -22.51 6.43 17.20
N ASP A 112 -23.15 5.38 16.67
CA ASP A 112 -24.58 5.37 16.42
C ASP A 112 -25.38 5.42 17.73
N ASP A 113 -24.91 4.77 18.79
CA ASP A 113 -25.53 4.84 20.12
C ASP A 113 -25.35 6.21 20.77
N ALA A 114 -24.18 6.87 20.61
CA ALA A 114 -23.99 8.25 21.03
C ALA A 114 -25.00 9.18 20.34
N LYS A 115 -25.23 8.99 19.04
CA LYS A 115 -26.24 9.75 18.28
C LYS A 115 -27.66 9.49 18.79
N LYS A 116 -28.04 8.23 19.01
CA LYS A 116 -29.38 7.88 19.54
C LYS A 116 -29.62 8.49 20.92
N GLN A 117 -28.57 8.61 21.74
CA GLN A 117 -28.63 9.22 23.07
C GLN A 117 -28.52 10.76 23.03
N ASN A 118 -28.57 11.39 21.85
CA ASN A 118 -28.36 12.83 21.65
C ASN A 118 -27.05 13.35 22.28
N LYS A 119 -26.02 12.50 22.39
CA LYS A 119 -24.68 12.94 22.80
C LYS A 119 -24.04 13.67 21.62
N LYS A 120 -23.44 14.82 21.90
CA LYS A 120 -22.73 15.62 20.90
C LYS A 120 -21.30 15.12 20.63
N THR A 121 -20.79 14.27 21.50
CA THR A 121 -19.41 13.75 21.43
C THR A 121 -19.41 12.23 21.49
N ALA A 122 -18.61 11.59 20.65
CA ALA A 122 -18.37 10.16 20.71
C ALA A 122 -16.91 9.87 21.01
N GLU A 123 -16.68 8.87 21.83
CA GLU A 123 -15.34 8.43 22.20
C GLU A 123 -15.18 6.96 21.77
N VAL A 124 -14.16 6.66 20.98
CA VAL A 124 -14.00 5.34 20.33
C VAL A 124 -12.69 4.66 20.72
N PRO A 125 -12.65 3.31 20.84
CA PRO A 125 -11.43 2.59 21.18
C PRO A 125 -10.42 2.59 20.04
N VAL A 126 -9.12 2.40 20.32
CA VAL A 126 -8.04 2.24 19.33
C VAL A 126 -8.23 0.95 18.51
N LEU A 127 -7.95 0.97 17.20
CA LEU A 127 -7.90 -0.25 16.38
C LEU A 127 -6.61 -1.00 16.64
N ILE A 128 -6.69 -2.31 16.78
CA ILE A 128 -5.54 -3.19 17.03
C ILE A 128 -5.18 -3.93 15.75
N ASN A 129 -6.17 -4.40 15.00
CA ASN A 129 -5.98 -5.27 13.85
C ASN A 129 -5.94 -4.48 12.52
N VAL A 130 -5.22 -3.35 12.46
CA VAL A 130 -5.14 -2.55 11.23
C VAL A 130 -4.32 -3.29 10.16
N PRO A 131 -4.88 -3.59 8.98
CA PRO A 131 -4.16 -4.28 7.92
C PRO A 131 -3.01 -3.41 7.38
N THR A 132 -1.83 -3.99 7.16
CA THR A 132 -0.63 -3.27 6.67
C THR A 132 -0.66 -3.04 5.17
N SER A 133 -1.44 -3.82 4.43
CA SER A 133 -1.61 -3.73 2.98
C SER A 133 -2.45 -2.55 2.51
N ILE A 134 -3.15 -1.87 3.42
CA ILE A 134 -3.94 -0.67 3.10
C ILE A 134 -3.36 0.56 3.77
N HIS A 135 -3.37 1.69 3.05
CA HIS A 135 -3.09 2.97 3.69
C HIS A 135 -4.32 3.43 4.47
N PHE A 136 -4.23 3.43 5.80
CA PHE A 136 -5.31 3.83 6.69
C PHE A 136 -4.83 4.91 7.66
N ILE A 137 -5.62 5.98 7.80
CA ILE A 137 -5.38 7.04 8.78
C ILE A 137 -6.50 6.99 9.80
N ASP A 138 -6.16 6.65 11.04
CA ASP A 138 -7.12 6.51 12.12
C ASP A 138 -7.50 7.86 12.77
N ILE A 139 -8.61 7.86 13.49
CA ILE A 139 -9.00 8.88 14.47
C ILE A 139 -7.88 8.97 15.52
N THR A 140 -7.59 10.17 16.01
CA THR A 140 -6.54 10.43 17.00
C THR A 140 -7.13 10.83 18.37
N GLU A 141 -6.28 11.00 19.38
CA GLU A 141 -6.68 11.55 20.68
C GLU A 141 -7.10 13.03 20.59
N ASN A 142 -6.52 13.76 19.63
CA ASN A 142 -6.83 15.17 19.43
C ASN A 142 -8.08 15.34 18.55
N ALA A 143 -9.19 15.76 19.16
CA ALA A 143 -10.45 16.04 18.46
C ALA A 143 -10.33 17.12 17.37
N GLN A 144 -9.32 17.99 17.44
CA GLN A 144 -9.08 19.04 16.43
C GLN A 144 -8.30 18.55 15.21
N TYR A 145 -7.85 17.29 15.20
CA TYR A 145 -7.19 16.75 14.03
C TYR A 145 -8.17 16.63 12.85
N TRP A 146 -7.71 16.90 11.63
CA TRP A 146 -8.58 17.00 10.45
C TRP A 146 -9.37 15.71 10.18
N VAL A 147 -8.79 14.54 10.49
CA VAL A 147 -9.46 13.23 10.38
C VAL A 147 -10.63 13.15 11.36
N ASN A 148 -10.40 13.51 12.63
CA ASN A 148 -11.42 13.52 13.67
C ASN A 148 -12.55 14.49 13.33
N GLN A 149 -12.23 15.70 12.87
CA GLN A 149 -13.22 16.69 12.45
C GLN A 149 -14.04 16.20 11.24
N SER A 150 -13.38 15.55 10.27
CA SER A 150 -14.06 15.00 9.09
C SER A 150 -15.01 13.86 9.49
N ALA A 151 -14.55 12.96 10.37
CA ALA A 151 -15.37 11.88 10.91
C ALA A 151 -16.56 12.44 11.71
N ALA A 152 -16.33 13.40 12.61
CA ALA A 152 -17.39 14.03 13.41
C ALA A 152 -18.46 14.66 12.52
N LYS A 153 -18.06 15.42 11.49
CA LYS A 153 -18.98 16.02 10.51
C LYS A 153 -19.76 14.95 9.74
N TYR A 154 -19.11 13.89 9.29
CA TYR A 154 -19.78 12.77 8.60
C TYR A 154 -20.89 12.14 9.45
N TYR A 155 -20.62 11.96 10.75
CA TYR A 155 -21.58 11.38 11.68
C TYR A 155 -22.57 12.38 12.30
N LYS A 156 -22.45 13.69 11.98
CA LYS A 156 -23.23 14.79 12.57
C LYS A 156 -23.04 14.90 14.08
N LEU A 157 -21.81 14.78 14.54
CA LEU A 157 -21.37 14.99 15.92
C LEU A 157 -20.48 16.24 16.01
N ASP A 158 -20.40 16.85 17.19
CA ASP A 158 -19.51 18.00 17.44
C ASP A 158 -18.05 17.55 17.55
N SER A 159 -17.80 16.36 18.11
CA SER A 159 -16.44 15.79 18.17
C SER A 159 -16.43 14.26 18.26
N ILE A 160 -15.37 13.68 17.71
CA ILE A 160 -15.00 12.27 17.89
C ILE A 160 -13.53 12.19 18.27
N LYS A 161 -13.19 11.41 19.30
CA LYS A 161 -11.80 11.21 19.73
C LYS A 161 -11.54 9.78 20.18
N LEU A 162 -10.28 9.40 20.19
CA LEU A 162 -9.85 8.12 20.76
C LEU A 162 -9.90 8.14 22.30
N ILE A 163 -10.32 7.01 22.87
CA ILE A 163 -10.05 6.67 24.27
C ILE A 163 -8.82 5.77 24.30
N LYS A 164 -7.77 6.19 25.03
CA LYS A 164 -6.72 5.26 25.44
C LYS A 164 -7.35 4.22 26.36
N LYS A 165 -7.18 2.94 26.02
CA LYS A 165 -7.59 1.84 26.91
C LYS A 165 -7.02 2.14 28.31
N SER A 166 -7.89 2.33 29.31
CA SER A 166 -7.44 2.47 30.69
C SER A 166 -6.64 1.21 30.99
N ASN A 167 -5.36 1.35 31.34
CA ASN A 167 -4.57 0.28 31.92
C ASN A 167 -5.18 -0.04 33.30
N ASN A 168 -6.30 -0.74 33.32
CA ASN A 168 -6.73 -1.45 34.51
C ASN A 168 -5.89 -2.72 34.54
N ILE A 169 -4.87 -2.67 35.39
CA ILE A 169 -4.09 -3.78 35.93
C ILE A 169 -5.05 -4.85 36.45
#